data_AF-A0A2V2W0M3-F1
#
_entry.id   AF-A0A2V2W0M3-F1
#
_cell.length_a   1.000
_cell.length_b   1.000
_cell.length_c   1.000
_cell.angle_alpha   90.00
_cell.angle_beta   90.00
_cell.angle_gamma   90.00
#
_symmetry.space_group_name_H-M   'P 1'
#
loop_
_entity.id
_entity.type
_entity.pdbx_description
1 polymer ?
#
loop_
_entity_poly.entity_id
_entity_poly.type
_entity_poly.pdbx_seq_one_letter_code
_entity_poly.pdbx_strand_id
1 'polypeptide(L)'
;MPPKKRSISKKKKKEVLPDPNTISNGECDYYIGSWSHYQNIDAVSDIAHTVLNQHTSTDGEVGELPRTNVLIPACGLGVAGSHYGVEVANNIVVESVPRTSMKNAGQLKEAGVAGEEALEPEETVEEKQDVDKSPEANEPDVGASLSACDVIVHGTVHIDGIVTRIVIKPDLPEPPVVPQTKRTSSTKRKKSAKAIEEEQRRLAEAAKIYEEKVNAAVAAAREEEEYRMQYAHPNRWSNVVFTNITFTGQVIVSHAHVTFRNCLFSARVVDVAQLLVTQYCQVECIRCTFECPEKCSMYGLPMGKLTFQRCLFTGNPRTLSSEKGATDEARTLRGKAVGLHMDSCCVTVEDCQFKDLETAILLRGSHPDATAEKPAMVVQKCKVENIFGSGIVLENVRGVELMKNEFAQCDYYSLDCVKGKDIRVFQNTFLSEVRVQRHAHVKLMHNRSGTVPLALKEVDNPNWQPVY
;
A
#
# COMPACT_ATOMS: atom_id res chain seq x y z
N MET A 1 -52.23 -16.43 -19.68
CA MET A 1 -51.79 -17.38 -18.64
C MET A 1 -50.31 -17.14 -18.35
N PRO A 2 -49.90 -17.12 -17.07
CA PRO A 2 -48.54 -16.76 -16.64
C PRO A 2 -47.57 -17.95 -16.73
N PRO A 3 -46.24 -17.74 -16.83
CA PRO A 3 -45.29 -18.83 -16.80
C PRO A 3 -45.01 -19.30 -15.36
N LYS A 4 -44.95 -20.63 -15.22
CA LYS A 4 -44.89 -21.41 -13.98
C LYS A 4 -43.54 -21.29 -13.26
N LYS A 5 -43.62 -21.22 -11.93
CA LYS A 5 -42.50 -21.45 -10.98
C LYS A 5 -41.89 -22.85 -11.19
N ARG A 6 -40.56 -22.94 -11.23
CA ARG A 6 -39.79 -24.11 -10.78
C ARG A 6 -38.58 -23.67 -9.97
N SER A 7 -38.70 -23.85 -8.66
CA SER A 7 -37.64 -23.82 -7.66
C SER A 7 -36.74 -25.05 -7.82
N ILE A 8 -35.43 -24.84 -7.98
CA ILE A 8 -34.42 -25.88 -7.77
C ILE A 8 -33.41 -25.33 -6.75
N SER A 9 -33.47 -25.89 -5.56
CA SER A 9 -32.56 -25.66 -4.43
C SER A 9 -31.17 -26.18 -4.77
N LYS A 10 -30.19 -25.27 -4.93
CA LYS A 10 -28.77 -25.65 -4.88
C LYS A 10 -28.38 -25.84 -3.43
N LYS A 11 -28.18 -27.10 -3.01
CA LYS A 11 -27.50 -27.45 -1.76
C LYS A 11 -26.18 -26.67 -1.68
N LYS A 12 -26.00 -25.87 -0.61
CA LYS A 12 -24.72 -25.26 -0.25
C LYS A 12 -23.68 -26.38 -0.09
N LYS A 13 -22.69 -26.45 -0.98
CA LYS A 13 -21.49 -27.26 -0.75
C LYS A 13 -20.76 -26.66 0.44
N LYS A 14 -20.48 -27.49 1.44
CA LYS A 14 -19.54 -27.19 2.52
C LYS A 14 -18.19 -26.95 1.85
N GLU A 15 -17.67 -25.74 1.97
CA GLU A 15 -16.37 -25.37 1.40
C GLU A 15 -15.30 -26.07 2.25
N VAL A 16 -14.76 -27.17 1.71
CA VAL A 16 -13.62 -27.88 2.29
C VAL A 16 -12.39 -27.32 1.60
N LEU A 17 -11.54 -26.65 2.38
CA LEU A 17 -10.32 -26.01 1.90
C LEU A 17 -9.33 -27.07 1.36
N PRO A 18 -8.65 -26.81 0.23
CA PRO A 18 -7.71 -27.75 -0.36
C PRO A 18 -6.42 -27.91 0.48
N ASP A 19 -5.83 -29.11 0.41
CA ASP A 19 -4.55 -29.45 1.06
C ASP A 19 -3.41 -28.63 0.40
N PRO A 20 -2.63 -27.85 1.17
CA PRO A 20 -1.54 -26.99 0.66
C PRO A 20 -0.55 -27.72 -0.25
N ASN A 21 -0.37 -29.03 -0.07
CA ASN A 21 0.56 -29.82 -0.86
C ASN A 21 0.00 -30.29 -2.21
N THR A 22 -1.24 -29.92 -2.55
CA THR A 22 -1.97 -30.40 -3.75
C THR A 22 -2.41 -29.30 -4.71
N ILE A 23 -2.07 -28.04 -4.44
CA ILE A 23 -2.58 -26.88 -5.20
C ILE A 23 -1.63 -26.57 -6.38
N SER A 24 -2.17 -26.58 -7.59
CA SER A 24 -1.45 -26.11 -8.80
C SER A 24 -1.34 -24.58 -8.83
N ASN A 25 -0.22 -24.05 -9.32
CA ASN A 25 0.14 -22.62 -9.37
C ASN A 25 -1.02 -21.69 -9.78
N GLY A 26 -1.31 -20.72 -8.92
CA GLY A 26 -2.21 -19.59 -9.21
C GLY A 26 -2.51 -18.73 -7.98
N GLU A 27 -2.89 -19.35 -6.87
CA GLU A 27 -3.17 -18.70 -5.59
C GLU A 27 -2.60 -19.56 -4.45
N CYS A 28 -1.72 -18.98 -3.63
CA CYS A 28 -1.17 -19.64 -2.44
C CYS A 28 -1.77 -19.02 -1.19
N ASP A 29 -2.57 -19.77 -0.44
CA ASP A 29 -3.18 -19.29 0.80
C ASP A 29 -2.41 -19.82 2.01
N TYR A 30 -1.91 -18.91 2.84
CA TYR A 30 -1.24 -19.19 4.10
C TYR A 30 -2.09 -18.68 5.26
N TYR A 31 -2.02 -19.37 6.41
CA TYR A 31 -2.75 -19.01 7.62
C TYR A 31 -1.77 -18.80 8.78
N ILE A 32 -1.75 -17.61 9.38
CA ILE A 32 -0.94 -17.31 10.57
C ILE A 32 -1.83 -17.52 11.81
N GLY A 33 -1.42 -18.25 12.85
CA GLY A 33 -2.24 -18.43 14.08
C GLY A 33 -3.06 -19.73 14.20
N SER A 34 -2.77 -20.72 13.33
CA SER A 34 -3.28 -22.11 13.22
C SER A 34 -4.69 -22.31 12.62
N TRP A 35 -4.96 -23.32 11.76
CA TRP A 35 -4.63 -24.77 11.78
C TRP A 35 -3.36 -25.28 11.06
N SER A 36 -2.38 -24.44 10.79
CA SER A 36 -0.98 -24.89 10.77
C SER A 36 -0.17 -23.93 11.63
N HIS A 37 0.64 -24.48 12.53
CA HIS A 37 1.42 -23.77 13.52
C HIS A 37 2.26 -22.61 12.95
N TYR A 38 2.74 -21.74 13.86
CA TYR A 38 3.56 -20.54 13.64
C TYR A 38 2.68 -19.30 13.30
N GLN A 39 2.95 -18.05 13.70
CA GLN A 39 4.01 -17.39 14.47
C GLN A 39 3.56 -15.92 14.62
N ASN A 40 4.44 -15.07 15.14
CA ASN A 40 4.35 -13.62 15.17
C ASN A 40 4.15 -12.98 13.77
N ILE A 41 3.97 -11.65 13.69
CA ILE A 41 3.89 -10.92 12.40
C ILE A 41 5.09 -11.21 11.46
N ASP A 42 6.24 -11.58 12.03
CA ASP A 42 7.45 -12.00 11.32
C ASP A 42 7.25 -13.23 10.41
N ALA A 43 6.21 -14.05 10.65
CA ALA A 43 5.87 -15.20 9.81
C ALA A 43 5.59 -14.81 8.34
N VAL A 44 5.19 -13.56 8.10
CA VAL A 44 5.03 -13.02 6.74
C VAL A 44 6.36 -13.08 5.97
N SER A 45 7.48 -12.88 6.65
CA SER A 45 8.82 -12.96 6.05
C SER A 45 9.20 -14.37 5.68
N ASP A 46 8.92 -15.34 6.55
CA ASP A 46 9.17 -16.76 6.25
C ASP A 46 8.37 -17.22 5.03
N ILE A 47 7.11 -16.78 4.92
CA ILE A 47 6.24 -17.05 3.75
C ILE A 47 6.83 -16.37 2.50
N ALA A 48 7.24 -15.11 2.60
CA ALA A 48 7.82 -14.36 1.49
C ALA A 48 9.09 -15.04 0.95
N HIS A 49 9.99 -15.46 1.82
CA HIS A 49 11.21 -16.21 1.45
C HIS A 49 10.88 -17.57 0.84
N THR A 50 9.89 -18.28 1.38
CA THR A 50 9.47 -19.57 0.85
C THR A 50 8.96 -19.44 -0.59
N VAL A 51 8.06 -18.49 -0.84
CA VAL A 51 7.52 -18.23 -2.19
C VAL A 51 8.63 -17.80 -3.14
N LEU A 52 9.52 -16.91 -2.69
CA LEU A 52 10.63 -16.43 -3.50
C LEU A 52 11.58 -17.58 -3.90
N ASN A 53 12.01 -18.40 -2.93
CA ASN A 53 12.93 -19.51 -3.17
C ASN A 53 12.35 -20.57 -4.11
N GLN A 54 11.05 -20.85 -4.04
CA GLN A 54 10.37 -21.78 -4.94
C GLN A 54 10.29 -21.30 -6.39
N HIS A 55 10.35 -19.98 -6.61
CA HIS A 55 10.23 -19.34 -7.93
C HIS A 55 11.53 -18.71 -8.43
N THR A 56 12.65 -18.99 -7.75
CA THR A 56 13.98 -18.54 -8.16
C THR A 56 14.67 -19.67 -8.92
N SER A 57 15.13 -19.37 -10.14
CA SER A 57 15.89 -20.33 -10.95
C SER A 57 17.30 -20.55 -10.38
N THR A 58 18.01 -21.58 -10.87
CA THR A 58 19.40 -21.84 -10.48
C THR A 58 20.35 -20.69 -10.80
N ASP A 59 19.99 -19.86 -11.77
CA ASP A 59 20.77 -18.70 -12.20
C ASP A 59 20.49 -17.45 -11.32
N GLY A 60 19.57 -17.56 -10.36
CA GLY A 60 19.13 -16.48 -9.48
C GLY A 60 18.09 -15.55 -10.10
N GLU A 61 17.55 -15.90 -11.28
CA GLU A 61 16.45 -15.17 -11.93
C GLU A 61 15.15 -15.52 -11.20
N VAL A 62 14.50 -14.49 -10.64
CA VAL A 62 13.19 -14.65 -10.00
C VAL A 62 12.12 -14.59 -11.09
N GLY A 63 11.37 -15.68 -11.24
CA GLY A 63 10.22 -15.73 -12.14
C GLY A 63 9.05 -14.87 -11.65
N GLU A 64 7.95 -14.85 -12.39
CA GLU A 64 6.73 -14.19 -11.94
C GLU A 64 6.20 -14.87 -10.66
N LEU A 65 6.07 -14.10 -9.58
CA LEU A 65 5.59 -14.62 -8.30
C LEU A 65 4.06 -14.76 -8.32
N PRO A 66 3.51 -15.90 -7.88
CA PRO A 66 2.07 -16.09 -7.78
C PRO A 66 1.48 -15.16 -6.72
N ARG A 67 0.17 -14.89 -6.84
CA ARG A 67 -0.54 -14.19 -5.78
C ARG A 67 -0.55 -15.05 -4.52
N THR A 68 -0.07 -14.48 -3.42
CA THR A 68 0.03 -15.16 -2.14
C THR A 68 -0.84 -14.44 -1.12
N ASN A 69 -1.92 -15.08 -0.66
CA ASN A 69 -2.78 -14.51 0.38
C ASN A 69 -2.34 -15.06 1.75
N VAL A 70 -2.12 -14.17 2.70
CA VAL A 70 -1.78 -14.47 4.08
C VAL A 70 -2.95 -14.05 4.95
N LEU A 71 -3.66 -15.05 5.46
CA LEU A 71 -4.89 -14.88 6.24
C LEU A 71 -4.54 -14.91 7.72
N ILE A 72 -4.84 -13.79 8.40
CA ILE A 72 -4.60 -13.63 9.83
C ILE A 72 -5.95 -13.69 10.56
N PRO A 73 -6.19 -14.67 11.44
CA PRO A 73 -7.37 -14.72 12.24
C PRO A 73 -7.38 -13.57 13.25
N ALA A 74 -8.57 -13.11 13.66
CA ALA A 74 -8.75 -12.12 14.70
C ALA A 74 -7.93 -12.44 15.96
N CYS A 75 -6.87 -11.65 16.17
CA CYS A 75 -5.94 -11.82 17.27
C CYS A 75 -5.12 -10.53 17.50
N GLY A 76 -4.44 -10.47 18.64
CA GLY A 76 -3.33 -9.54 18.86
C GLY A 76 -2.01 -10.20 18.45
N LEU A 77 -1.21 -9.52 17.64
CA LEU A 77 0.13 -9.94 17.21
C LEU A 77 1.18 -9.00 17.78
N GLY A 78 2.34 -9.55 18.14
CA GLY A 78 3.47 -8.77 18.63
C GLY A 78 3.30 -8.22 20.05
N VAL A 79 4.29 -7.44 20.46
CA VAL A 79 4.45 -6.86 21.80
C VAL A 79 4.73 -5.38 21.65
N ALA A 80 4.05 -4.55 22.45
CA ALA A 80 4.25 -3.10 22.44
C ALA A 80 5.72 -2.75 22.75
N GLY A 81 6.25 -1.72 22.08
CA GLY A 81 7.65 -1.29 22.23
C GLY A 81 8.69 -2.18 21.54
N SER A 82 8.30 -3.31 20.95
CA SER A 82 9.18 -4.12 20.10
C SER A 82 9.23 -3.58 18.67
N HIS A 83 10.29 -3.92 17.94
CA HIS A 83 10.48 -3.56 16.53
C HIS A 83 10.55 -4.83 15.67
N TYR A 84 9.63 -4.96 14.72
CA TYR A 84 9.50 -6.10 13.81
C TYR A 84 9.94 -5.70 12.40
N GLY A 85 10.90 -6.43 11.84
CA GLY A 85 11.33 -6.28 10.45
C GLY A 85 10.60 -7.29 9.58
N VAL A 86 9.56 -6.85 8.86
CA VAL A 86 8.72 -7.69 8.04
C VAL A 86 9.16 -7.57 6.59
N GLU A 87 10.00 -8.51 6.16
CA GLU A 87 10.41 -8.66 4.78
C GLU A 87 9.27 -9.21 3.91
N VAL A 88 9.04 -8.62 2.74
CA VAL A 88 7.92 -8.98 1.85
C VAL A 88 8.33 -9.16 0.39
N ALA A 89 7.75 -10.17 -0.26
CA ALA A 89 7.90 -10.43 -1.69
C ALA A 89 6.73 -9.81 -2.49
N ASN A 90 6.92 -9.69 -3.81
CA ASN A 90 5.90 -9.15 -4.70
C ASN A 90 4.63 -10.04 -4.72
N ASN A 91 3.45 -9.42 -4.92
CA ASN A 91 2.14 -10.08 -4.98
C ASN A 91 1.66 -10.75 -3.68
N ILE A 92 2.19 -10.33 -2.52
CA ILE A 92 1.67 -10.75 -1.21
C ILE A 92 0.46 -9.88 -0.81
N VAL A 93 -0.59 -10.52 -0.34
CA VAL A 93 -1.79 -9.90 0.23
C VAL A 93 -1.97 -10.41 1.65
N VAL A 94 -1.86 -9.54 2.65
CA VAL A 94 -2.10 -9.85 4.06
C VAL A 94 -3.48 -9.34 4.43
N GLU A 95 -4.35 -10.23 4.91
CA GLU A 95 -5.76 -9.91 5.19
C GLU A 95 -6.23 -10.53 6.50
N SER A 96 -7.00 -9.76 7.28
CA SER A 96 -7.68 -10.31 8.45
C SER A 96 -8.85 -11.22 8.05
N VAL A 97 -9.00 -12.36 8.73
CA VAL A 97 -10.23 -13.15 8.68
C VAL A 97 -11.24 -12.56 9.68
N PRO A 98 -12.43 -12.12 9.24
CA PRO A 98 -13.41 -11.49 10.13
C PRO A 98 -13.88 -12.41 11.25
N ARG A 99 -14.12 -11.85 12.46
CA ARG A 99 -14.67 -12.61 13.60
C ARG A 99 -16.01 -13.29 13.31
N THR A 100 -16.84 -12.66 12.49
CA THR A 100 -18.15 -13.19 12.07
C THR A 100 -18.02 -14.49 11.28
N SER A 101 -16.97 -14.61 10.47
CA SER A 101 -16.65 -15.83 9.72
C SER A 101 -16.15 -16.95 10.62
N MET A 102 -15.57 -16.62 11.79
CA MET A 102 -15.06 -17.60 12.75
C MET A 102 -16.09 -18.20 13.68
N LYS A 103 -17.16 -17.46 14.02
CA LYS A 103 -18.23 -17.99 14.89
C LYS A 103 -18.91 -19.23 14.29
N ASN A 104 -18.99 -19.31 12.96
CA ASN A 104 -19.50 -20.49 12.26
C ASN A 104 -18.50 -21.66 12.21
N ALA A 105 -17.21 -21.42 12.48
CA ALA A 105 -16.18 -22.46 12.57
C ALA A 105 -16.10 -23.10 13.96
N GLY A 106 -16.62 -22.45 15.00
CA GLY A 106 -16.75 -23.02 16.36
C GLY A 106 -17.68 -24.23 16.43
N GLN A 107 -18.71 -24.29 15.57
CA GLN A 107 -19.61 -25.45 15.45
C GLN A 107 -19.00 -26.65 14.68
N LEU A 108 -17.77 -26.52 14.17
CA LEU A 108 -17.04 -27.61 13.50
C LEU A 108 -15.99 -28.26 14.40
N LYS A 109 -15.80 -27.79 15.63
CA LYS A 109 -14.87 -28.37 16.61
C LYS A 109 -15.47 -29.47 17.51
N GLU A 110 -16.77 -29.76 17.43
CA GLU A 110 -17.41 -30.84 18.21
C GLU A 110 -17.61 -32.17 17.44
N ALA A 111 -17.23 -32.25 16.17
CA ALA A 111 -17.21 -33.52 15.45
C ALA A 111 -15.79 -34.13 15.48
N GLY A 112 -15.32 -34.49 16.67
CA GLY A 112 -14.00 -35.08 16.86
C GLY A 112 -13.78 -35.68 18.24
N VAL A 113 -14.06 -36.99 18.34
CA VAL A 113 -13.60 -37.99 19.33
C VAL A 113 -14.36 -38.09 20.66
N ALA A 114 -15.27 -39.09 20.75
CA ALA A 114 -15.23 -40.19 21.74
C ALA A 114 -16.38 -41.18 21.46
N GLY A 115 -16.09 -42.49 21.53
CA GLY A 115 -17.08 -43.58 21.42
C GLY A 115 -17.72 -43.93 22.78
N GLU A 116 -18.86 -44.64 22.70
CA GLU A 116 -19.58 -45.45 23.74
C GLU A 116 -19.85 -44.76 25.10
N GLU A 117 -21.07 -44.64 25.66
CA GLU A 117 -22.26 -45.50 25.69
C GLU A 117 -23.52 -44.70 26.13
N ALA A 118 -24.69 -45.09 25.60
CA ALA A 118 -26.04 -45.14 26.20
C ALA A 118 -26.60 -43.99 27.11
N LEU A 119 -27.65 -43.28 26.64
CA LEU A 119 -29.07 -43.41 27.06
C LEU A 119 -29.94 -42.17 26.66
N GLU A 120 -30.87 -42.45 25.74
CA GLU A 120 -32.26 -41.99 25.57
C GLU A 120 -32.69 -40.49 25.55
N PRO A 121 -33.78 -40.18 24.81
CA PRO A 121 -34.15 -38.83 24.35
C PRO A 121 -35.44 -38.31 25.00
N GLU A 122 -35.54 -37.01 25.29
CA GLU A 122 -36.80 -36.30 25.58
C GLU A 122 -36.44 -34.82 25.79
N GLU A 123 -37.20 -33.78 25.47
CA GLU A 123 -38.45 -33.59 24.75
C GLU A 123 -38.48 -32.08 24.42
N THR A 124 -39.23 -31.71 23.39
CA THR A 124 -39.46 -30.33 22.94
C THR A 124 -40.02 -29.42 24.05
N VAL A 125 -39.45 -28.22 24.20
CA VAL A 125 -40.20 -27.04 24.70
C VAL A 125 -39.86 -25.83 23.85
N GLU A 126 -40.91 -25.30 23.22
CA GLU A 126 -40.94 -24.03 22.50
C GLU A 126 -40.66 -22.86 23.44
N GLU A 127 -39.80 -21.92 23.04
CA GLU A 127 -39.89 -20.55 23.54
C GLU A 127 -39.83 -19.54 22.39
N LYS A 128 -40.87 -18.71 22.36
CA LYS A 128 -41.09 -17.56 21.49
C LYS A 128 -40.25 -16.37 21.94
N GLN A 129 -40.02 -15.45 20.99
CA GLN A 129 -39.66 -14.03 21.18
C GLN A 129 -38.21 -13.81 21.67
N ASP A 130 -37.39 -12.92 21.13
CA ASP A 130 -37.64 -11.68 20.40
C ASP A 130 -36.70 -11.55 19.20
N VAL A 131 -37.27 -11.14 18.06
CA VAL A 131 -36.51 -10.62 16.94
C VAL A 131 -36.12 -9.19 17.30
N ASP A 132 -35.07 -9.06 18.12
CA ASP A 132 -34.43 -7.78 18.30
C ASP A 132 -33.60 -7.51 17.04
N LYS A 133 -34.20 -6.71 16.13
CA LYS A 133 -33.48 -6.11 15.01
C LYS A 133 -32.42 -5.19 15.61
N SER A 134 -31.22 -5.73 15.83
CA SER A 134 -30.04 -4.90 16.01
C SER A 134 -29.98 -3.91 14.85
N PRO A 135 -29.87 -2.60 15.10
CA PRO A 135 -29.78 -1.63 14.03
C PRO A 135 -28.50 -1.95 13.24
N GLU A 136 -28.64 -2.15 11.92
CA GLU A 136 -27.50 -2.05 11.01
C GLU A 136 -26.89 -0.67 11.24
N ALA A 137 -25.81 -0.65 12.04
CA ALA A 137 -25.05 0.55 12.27
C ALA A 137 -24.52 1.00 10.91
N ASN A 138 -24.99 2.14 10.41
CA ASN A 138 -24.47 2.78 9.20
C ASN A 138 -22.95 2.85 9.33
N GLU A 139 -22.23 2.01 8.59
CA GLU A 139 -20.78 2.08 8.57
C GLU A 139 -20.36 3.47 8.07
N PRO A 140 -19.35 4.12 8.69
CA PRO A 140 -18.87 5.39 8.21
C PRO A 140 -18.31 5.24 6.78
N ASP A 141 -18.72 6.12 5.88
CA ASP A 141 -18.27 6.15 4.47
C ASP A 141 -16.77 6.52 4.34
N VAL A 142 -16.22 7.17 5.38
CA VAL A 142 -14.83 7.60 5.48
C VAL A 142 -14.14 6.98 6.70
N GLY A 143 -12.90 6.53 6.49
CA GLY A 143 -12.09 5.84 7.49
C GLY A 143 -12.33 4.33 7.53
N ALA A 144 -11.54 3.67 8.36
CA ALA A 144 -11.59 2.25 8.63
C ALA A 144 -12.92 1.86 9.30
N SER A 145 -13.47 0.73 8.88
CA SER A 145 -14.63 0.08 9.49
C SER A 145 -14.22 -0.76 10.70
N LEU A 146 -15.20 -1.32 11.40
CA LEU A 146 -14.98 -2.15 12.58
C LEU A 146 -14.20 -3.43 12.29
N SER A 147 -14.18 -3.91 11.04
CA SER A 147 -13.40 -5.11 10.67
C SER A 147 -11.90 -4.90 10.80
N ALA A 148 -11.41 -3.66 10.77
CA ALA A 148 -10.00 -3.35 10.98
C ALA A 148 -9.51 -3.72 12.39
N CYS A 149 -10.42 -3.79 13.37
CA CYS A 149 -10.11 -4.07 14.77
C CYS A 149 -10.01 -5.57 15.08
N ASP A 150 -10.24 -6.45 14.10
CA ASP A 150 -10.18 -7.89 14.32
C ASP A 150 -8.74 -8.36 14.54
N VAL A 151 -7.79 -7.83 13.77
CA VAL A 151 -6.35 -8.08 13.91
C VAL A 151 -5.65 -6.81 14.38
N ILE A 152 -4.93 -6.92 15.50
CA ILE A 152 -4.20 -5.80 16.10
C ILE A 152 -2.71 -6.16 16.16
N VAL A 153 -1.87 -5.41 15.46
CA VAL A 153 -0.42 -5.54 15.52
C VAL A 153 0.14 -4.53 16.51
N HIS A 154 0.87 -5.05 17.50
CA HIS A 154 1.56 -4.30 18.54
C HIS A 154 3.05 -4.18 18.22
N GLY A 155 3.62 -3.02 18.56
CA GLY A 155 5.02 -2.70 18.26
C GLY A 155 5.19 -1.99 16.92
N THR A 156 6.41 -1.54 16.67
CA THR A 156 6.79 -0.90 15.41
C THR A 156 6.96 -1.98 14.34
N VAL A 157 6.38 -1.75 13.16
CA VAL A 157 6.46 -2.67 12.01
C VAL A 157 7.20 -1.97 10.89
N HIS A 158 8.37 -2.50 10.53
CA HIS A 158 9.14 -2.06 9.38
C HIS A 158 8.90 -3.04 8.23
N ILE A 159 8.08 -2.64 7.27
CA ILE A 159 7.80 -3.39 6.05
C ILE A 159 8.92 -3.09 5.05
N ASP A 160 9.71 -4.10 4.72
CA ASP A 160 10.82 -3.99 3.77
C ASP A 160 10.66 -4.95 2.59
N GLY A 161 10.74 -4.46 1.37
CA GLY A 161 10.64 -5.33 0.20
C GLY A 161 11.93 -6.10 -0.07
N ILE A 162 11.82 -7.41 -0.31
CA ILE A 162 12.97 -8.24 -0.65
C ILE A 162 13.50 -7.81 -2.02
N VAL A 163 14.74 -7.31 -2.05
CA VAL A 163 15.37 -6.80 -3.27
C VAL A 163 15.89 -7.97 -4.11
N THR A 164 15.19 -8.30 -5.20
CA THR A 164 15.56 -9.39 -6.10
C THR A 164 16.70 -9.02 -7.05
N ARG A 165 17.52 -10.01 -7.44
CA ARG A 165 18.65 -9.84 -8.36
C ARG A 165 18.15 -9.59 -9.79
N ILE A 166 18.77 -8.65 -10.51
CA ILE A 166 18.43 -8.35 -11.92
C ILE A 166 19.30 -9.20 -12.84
N VAL A 167 18.77 -10.31 -13.34
CA VAL A 167 19.52 -11.16 -14.28
C VAL A 167 19.40 -10.60 -15.70
N ILE A 168 20.54 -10.27 -16.31
CA ILE A 168 20.63 -9.87 -17.73
C ILE A 168 21.13 -11.08 -18.53
N LYS A 169 20.31 -11.53 -19.49
CA LYS A 169 20.67 -12.66 -20.36
C LYS A 169 21.72 -12.20 -21.38
N PRO A 170 22.91 -12.84 -21.43
CA PRO A 170 23.95 -12.45 -22.38
C PRO A 170 23.48 -12.70 -23.81
N ASP A 171 23.77 -11.75 -24.70
CA ASP A 171 23.51 -11.90 -26.13
C ASP A 171 24.59 -12.79 -26.75
N LEU A 172 24.28 -14.08 -26.88
CA LEU A 172 25.24 -15.09 -27.32
C LEU A 172 25.33 -15.12 -28.85
N PRO A 173 26.55 -15.13 -29.42
CA PRO A 173 26.73 -15.27 -30.86
C PRO A 173 26.22 -16.64 -31.37
N GLU A 174 25.78 -16.69 -32.63
CA GLU A 174 25.36 -17.94 -33.27
C GLU A 174 26.51 -18.96 -33.30
N PRO A 175 26.25 -20.24 -32.94
CA PRO A 175 27.29 -21.26 -32.96
C PRO A 175 27.81 -21.49 -34.39
N PRO A 176 29.11 -21.73 -34.56
CA PRO A 176 29.69 -21.98 -35.88
C PRO A 176 29.03 -23.22 -36.50
N VAL A 177 28.44 -23.06 -37.69
CA VAL A 177 27.76 -24.15 -38.41
C VAL A 177 28.76 -25.24 -38.74
N VAL A 178 28.68 -26.36 -38.03
CA VAL A 178 29.41 -27.58 -38.39
C VAL A 178 28.84 -28.06 -39.72
N PRO A 179 29.65 -28.25 -40.79
CA PRO A 179 29.15 -28.76 -42.04
C PRO A 179 28.52 -30.14 -41.81
N GLN A 180 27.18 -30.21 -41.87
CA GLN A 180 26.50 -31.50 -41.89
C GLN A 180 26.95 -32.23 -43.15
N THR A 181 27.73 -33.29 -42.99
CA THR A 181 28.07 -34.20 -44.08
C THR A 181 26.78 -34.83 -44.58
N LYS A 182 26.12 -34.20 -45.55
CA LYS A 182 25.08 -34.85 -46.34
C LYS A 182 25.75 -36.05 -47.00
N ARG A 183 25.36 -37.25 -46.56
CA ARG A 183 25.64 -38.50 -47.26
C ARG A 183 24.85 -38.49 -48.57
N THR A 184 25.38 -37.81 -49.59
CA THR A 184 25.04 -38.10 -50.97
C THR A 184 26.20 -38.85 -51.59
N SER A 185 25.88 -40.06 -52.03
CA SER A 185 26.75 -41.00 -52.72
C SER A 185 27.45 -40.37 -53.93
N SER A 186 28.65 -40.88 -54.21
CA SER A 186 29.50 -40.68 -55.39
C SER A 186 30.31 -39.37 -55.46
N THR A 187 31.52 -39.40 -54.89
CA THR A 187 32.82 -39.28 -55.59
C THR A 187 33.90 -39.14 -54.51
N LYS A 188 34.60 -40.24 -54.16
CA LYS A 188 35.73 -40.19 -53.19
C LYS A 188 36.94 -39.50 -53.85
N ARG A 189 37.01 -38.17 -53.83
CA ARG A 189 38.30 -37.48 -53.83
C ARG A 189 38.89 -37.60 -52.42
N LYS A 190 39.99 -38.35 -52.25
CA LYS A 190 40.77 -38.34 -51.00
C LYS A 190 41.27 -36.90 -50.78
N LYS A 191 40.70 -36.17 -49.82
CA LYS A 191 41.30 -34.93 -49.32
C LYS A 191 42.72 -35.28 -48.81
N SER A 192 43.71 -34.45 -49.12
CA SER A 192 45.08 -34.65 -48.65
C SER A 192 45.13 -34.48 -47.12
N ALA A 193 46.02 -35.21 -46.43
CA ALA A 193 46.16 -35.12 -44.97
C ALA A 193 46.39 -33.67 -44.49
N LYS A 194 47.15 -32.88 -45.27
CA LYS A 194 47.37 -31.45 -45.03
C LYS A 194 46.09 -30.60 -45.09
N ALA A 195 45.17 -30.91 -46.01
CA ALA A 195 43.90 -30.17 -46.12
C ALA A 195 42.93 -30.48 -44.97
N ILE A 196 43.01 -31.70 -44.41
CA ILE A 196 42.22 -32.09 -43.23
C ILE A 196 42.76 -31.40 -41.98
N GLU A 197 44.09 -31.35 -41.84
CA GLU A 197 44.77 -30.67 -40.71
C GLU A 197 44.52 -29.15 -40.71
N GLU A 198 44.55 -28.51 -41.89
CA GLU A 198 44.26 -27.08 -42.04
C GLU A 198 42.78 -26.74 -41.77
N GLU A 199 41.85 -27.59 -42.21
CA GLU A 199 40.42 -27.47 -41.94
C GLU A 199 40.12 -27.65 -40.44
N GLN A 200 40.79 -28.60 -39.77
CA GLN A 200 40.70 -28.77 -38.32
C GLN A 200 41.27 -27.58 -37.54
N ARG A 201 42.40 -27.01 -38.00
CA ARG A 201 42.98 -25.82 -37.39
C ARG A 201 42.07 -24.60 -37.51
N ARG A 202 41.42 -24.39 -38.66
CA ARG A 202 40.43 -23.32 -38.83
C ARG A 202 39.19 -23.52 -37.95
N LEU A 203 38.71 -24.75 -37.79
CA LEU A 203 37.58 -25.04 -36.90
C LEU A 203 37.95 -24.81 -35.43
N ALA A 204 39.15 -25.20 -35.01
CA ALA A 204 39.64 -24.95 -33.65
C ALA A 204 39.84 -23.45 -33.36
N GLU A 205 40.37 -22.70 -34.33
CA GLU A 205 40.51 -21.24 -34.20
C GLU A 205 39.15 -20.52 -34.20
N ALA A 206 38.20 -20.97 -35.04
CA ALA A 206 36.84 -20.46 -35.02
C ALA A 206 36.10 -20.78 -33.70
N ALA A 207 36.32 -21.97 -33.14
CA ALA A 207 35.79 -22.34 -31.83
C ALA A 207 36.39 -21.47 -30.71
N LYS A 208 37.70 -21.20 -30.77
CA LYS A 208 38.35 -20.31 -29.80
C LYS A 208 37.82 -18.88 -29.87
N ILE A 209 37.66 -18.32 -31.07
CA ILE A 209 37.07 -16.99 -31.27
C ILE A 209 35.61 -16.97 -30.80
N TYR A 210 34.88 -18.06 -31.00
CA TYR A 210 33.51 -18.20 -30.50
C TYR A 210 33.47 -18.19 -28.97
N GLU A 211 34.31 -18.98 -28.30
CA GLU A 211 34.41 -19.02 -26.84
C GLU A 211 34.83 -17.65 -26.27
N GLU A 212 35.78 -16.96 -26.89
CA GLU A 212 36.18 -15.60 -26.49
C GLU A 212 35.01 -14.60 -26.60
N LYS A 213 34.21 -14.67 -27.68
CA LYS A 213 33.02 -13.83 -27.84
C LYS A 213 31.92 -14.17 -26.85
N VAL A 214 31.70 -15.45 -26.56
CA VAL A 214 30.74 -15.91 -25.53
C VAL A 214 31.16 -15.39 -24.16
N ASN A 215 32.43 -15.52 -23.79
CA ASN A 215 32.95 -15.04 -22.51
C ASN A 215 32.85 -13.51 -22.41
N ALA A 216 33.12 -12.78 -23.49
CA ALA A 216 32.95 -11.33 -23.53
C ALA A 216 31.49 -10.90 -23.35
N ALA A 217 30.55 -11.59 -24.01
CA ALA A 217 29.11 -11.32 -23.87
C ALA A 217 28.61 -11.60 -22.44
N VAL A 218 29.08 -12.69 -21.81
CA VAL A 218 28.77 -13.02 -20.41
C VAL A 218 29.34 -11.98 -19.46
N ALA A 219 30.58 -11.52 -19.68
CA ALA A 219 31.20 -10.49 -18.85
C ALA A 219 30.45 -9.15 -18.94
N ALA A 220 30.09 -8.72 -20.16
CA ALA A 220 29.33 -7.49 -20.39
C ALA A 220 27.95 -7.55 -19.70
N ALA A 221 27.25 -8.69 -19.79
CA ALA A 221 25.97 -8.88 -19.12
C ALA A 221 26.09 -8.78 -17.58
N ARG A 222 27.18 -9.31 -17.00
CA ARG A 222 27.46 -9.20 -15.55
C ARG A 222 27.77 -7.78 -15.11
N GLU A 223 28.56 -7.04 -15.89
CA GLU A 223 28.88 -5.64 -15.60
C GLU A 223 27.63 -4.76 -15.63
N GLU A 224 26.75 -4.98 -16.62
CA GLU A 224 25.49 -4.25 -16.70
C GLU A 224 24.53 -4.63 -15.55
N GLU A 225 24.50 -5.90 -15.15
CA GLU A 225 23.77 -6.35 -13.97
C GLU A 225 24.25 -5.62 -12.71
N GLU A 226 25.56 -5.60 -12.44
CA GLU A 226 26.13 -4.90 -11.30
C GLU A 226 25.81 -3.41 -11.32
N TYR A 227 25.91 -2.77 -12.49
CA TYR A 227 25.54 -1.36 -12.67
C TYR A 227 24.08 -1.09 -12.31
N ARG A 228 23.13 -1.94 -12.76
CA ARG A 228 21.71 -1.80 -12.42
C ARG A 228 21.41 -2.16 -10.96
N MET A 229 22.27 -2.91 -10.30
CA MET A 229 22.13 -3.20 -8.86
C MET A 229 22.54 -2.02 -7.97
N GLN A 230 23.36 -1.09 -8.47
CA GLN A 230 23.86 0.06 -7.69
C GLN A 230 22.83 1.18 -7.48
N TYR A 231 21.79 1.28 -8.31
CA TYR A 231 20.79 2.35 -8.22
C TYR A 231 19.47 1.85 -7.63
N ALA A 232 18.81 2.72 -6.86
CA ALA A 232 17.43 2.51 -6.45
C ALA A 232 16.52 2.57 -7.69
N HIS A 233 15.98 1.42 -8.09
CA HIS A 233 14.99 1.35 -9.15
C HIS A 233 13.62 1.06 -8.52
N PRO A 234 12.72 2.06 -8.44
CA PRO A 234 11.41 1.89 -7.78
C PRO A 234 10.59 0.73 -8.37
N ASN A 235 10.74 0.47 -9.67
CA ASN A 235 10.09 -0.63 -10.38
C ASN A 235 10.50 -2.03 -9.90
N ARG A 236 11.56 -2.16 -9.08
CA ARG A 236 12.01 -3.44 -8.51
C ARG A 236 11.33 -3.80 -7.20
N TRP A 237 10.61 -2.86 -6.60
CA TRP A 237 10.08 -3.05 -5.27
C TRP A 237 8.82 -3.90 -5.26
N SER A 238 8.69 -4.69 -4.21
CA SER A 238 7.57 -5.59 -3.99
C SER A 238 6.27 -4.81 -3.87
N ASN A 239 5.24 -5.22 -4.61
CA ASN A 239 3.88 -4.71 -4.44
C ASN A 239 3.14 -5.60 -3.45
N VAL A 240 2.68 -5.02 -2.35
CA VAL A 240 2.00 -5.74 -1.27
C VAL A 240 0.76 -5.02 -0.80
N VAL A 241 -0.18 -5.79 -0.27
CA VAL A 241 -1.46 -5.26 0.22
C VAL A 241 -1.68 -5.71 1.66
N PHE A 242 -2.03 -4.78 2.54
CA PHE A 242 -2.49 -5.05 3.90
C PHE A 242 -3.94 -4.63 4.02
N THR A 243 -4.82 -5.53 4.47
CA THR A 243 -6.27 -5.29 4.52
C THR A 243 -6.82 -5.63 5.90
N ASN A 244 -7.67 -4.73 6.45
CA ASN A 244 -8.39 -4.92 7.71
C ASN A 244 -7.48 -5.14 8.93
N ILE A 245 -6.39 -4.39 9.06
CA ILE A 245 -5.44 -4.54 10.16
C ILE A 245 -5.31 -3.23 10.94
N THR A 246 -5.23 -3.34 12.27
CA THR A 246 -4.90 -2.23 13.16
C THR A 246 -3.42 -2.28 13.54
N PHE A 247 -2.71 -1.17 13.38
CA PHE A 247 -1.34 -0.97 13.83
C PHE A 247 -1.30 -0.01 15.02
N THR A 248 -0.82 -0.49 16.16
CA THR A 248 -0.73 0.29 17.41
C THR A 248 0.67 0.86 17.68
N GLY A 249 1.67 0.45 16.90
CA GLY A 249 2.99 1.11 16.84
C GLY A 249 3.24 1.76 15.48
N GLN A 250 4.41 2.36 15.31
CA GLN A 250 4.79 3.01 14.06
C GLN A 250 4.87 1.98 12.92
N VAL A 251 4.43 2.35 11.72
CA VAL A 251 4.67 1.59 10.50
C VAL A 251 5.70 2.33 9.64
N ILE A 252 6.75 1.63 9.22
CA ILE A 252 7.81 2.14 8.35
C ILE A 252 7.78 1.34 7.06
N VAL A 253 7.75 2.01 5.90
CA VAL A 253 7.76 1.36 4.59
C VAL A 253 9.04 1.70 3.84
N SER A 254 9.82 0.67 3.50
CA SER A 254 10.99 0.77 2.61
C SER A 254 11.04 -0.32 1.57
N HIS A 255 11.67 0.00 0.43
CA HIS A 255 11.88 -0.92 -0.70
C HIS A 255 10.64 -1.70 -1.16
N ALA A 256 9.45 -1.18 -0.87
CA ALA A 256 8.17 -1.82 -1.15
C ALA A 256 7.14 -0.77 -1.60
N HIS A 257 6.23 -1.20 -2.46
CA HIS A 257 5.01 -0.49 -2.78
C HIS A 257 3.87 -1.11 -1.98
N VAL A 258 3.23 -0.33 -1.11
CA VAL A 258 2.28 -0.87 -0.12
C VAL A 258 0.91 -0.25 -0.28
N THR A 259 -0.11 -1.09 -0.41
CA THR A 259 -1.51 -0.67 -0.37
C THR A 259 -2.13 -1.07 0.96
N PHE A 260 -2.48 -0.09 1.79
CA PHE A 260 -3.29 -0.30 3.00
C PHE A 260 -4.76 -0.10 2.67
N ARG A 261 -5.59 -1.10 2.96
CA ARG A 261 -7.04 -1.06 2.76
C ARG A 261 -7.75 -1.27 4.07
N ASN A 262 -8.63 -0.33 4.42
CA ASN A 262 -9.43 -0.43 5.63
C ASN A 262 -8.57 -0.70 6.89
N CYS A 263 -7.43 -0.03 7.01
CA CYS A 263 -6.48 -0.20 8.12
C CYS A 263 -6.61 0.96 9.12
N LEU A 264 -6.31 0.68 10.39
CA LEU A 264 -6.31 1.68 11.46
C LEU A 264 -4.89 1.88 12.00
N PHE A 265 -4.42 3.11 12.03
CA PHE A 265 -3.14 3.50 12.63
C PHE A 265 -3.42 4.29 13.91
N SER A 266 -2.94 3.79 15.05
CA SER A 266 -3.23 4.37 16.38
C SER A 266 -1.98 4.54 17.25
N ALA A 267 -0.80 4.59 16.64
CA ALA A 267 0.46 4.79 17.36
C ALA A 267 0.47 6.15 18.09
N ARG A 268 0.70 6.12 19.41
CA ARG A 268 0.80 7.31 20.28
C ARG A 268 2.21 7.50 20.84
N VAL A 269 3.20 7.27 20.00
CA VAL A 269 4.61 7.43 20.37
C VAL A 269 5.03 8.87 20.11
N VAL A 270 5.63 9.50 21.11
CA VAL A 270 6.12 10.89 21.03
C VAL A 270 7.16 11.01 19.92
N ASP A 271 7.13 12.12 19.18
CA ASP A 271 8.06 12.48 18.12
C ASP A 271 8.14 11.55 16.90
N VAL A 272 7.21 10.61 16.78
CA VAL A 272 7.17 9.61 15.71
C VAL A 272 5.91 9.76 14.84
N ALA A 273 6.06 9.55 13.53
CA ALA A 273 4.92 9.48 12.61
C ALA A 273 4.26 8.10 12.72
N GLN A 274 2.92 8.01 12.67
CA GLN A 274 2.25 6.70 12.73
C GLN A 274 2.58 5.85 11.49
N LEU A 275 2.67 6.50 10.32
CA LEU A 275 3.15 5.90 9.08
C LEU A 275 4.30 6.74 8.50
N LEU A 276 5.47 6.12 8.35
CA LEU A 276 6.66 6.71 7.73
C LEU A 276 6.93 6.02 6.39
N VAL A 277 6.95 6.78 5.31
CA VAL A 277 7.24 6.26 3.96
C VAL A 277 8.57 6.79 3.47
N THR A 278 9.48 5.88 3.11
CA THR A 278 10.82 6.21 2.62
C THR A 278 10.82 6.65 1.16
N GLN A 279 11.98 7.13 0.71
CA GLN A 279 12.14 7.71 -0.62
C GLN A 279 11.73 6.73 -1.71
N TYR A 280 11.24 7.27 -2.83
CA TYR A 280 10.68 6.62 -4.01
C TYR A 280 9.49 5.67 -3.80
N CYS A 281 9.15 5.28 -2.57
CA CYS A 281 8.09 4.30 -2.26
C CYS A 281 6.72 4.78 -2.75
N GLN A 282 5.92 3.85 -3.28
CA GLN A 282 4.54 4.10 -3.66
C GLN A 282 3.63 3.53 -2.56
N VAL A 283 2.88 4.38 -1.87
CA VAL A 283 1.98 3.95 -0.80
C VAL A 283 0.57 4.46 -1.06
N GLU A 284 -0.40 3.54 -1.01
CA GLU A 284 -1.80 3.85 -1.19
C GLU A 284 -2.57 3.50 0.08
N CYS A 285 -3.32 4.45 0.63
CA CYS A 285 -4.21 4.25 1.77
C CYS A 285 -5.64 4.43 1.31
N ILE A 286 -6.45 3.39 1.40
CA ILE A 286 -7.85 3.38 0.96
C ILE A 286 -8.72 3.06 2.16
N ARG A 287 -9.63 3.97 2.52
CA ARG A 287 -10.50 3.85 3.69
C ARG A 287 -9.73 3.59 5.00
N CYS A 288 -8.55 4.19 5.17
CA CYS A 288 -7.78 4.03 6.41
C CYS A 288 -8.14 5.10 7.44
N THR A 289 -7.98 4.79 8.72
CA THR A 289 -8.09 5.79 9.81
C THR A 289 -6.73 5.99 10.47
N PHE A 290 -6.40 7.23 10.78
CA PHE A 290 -5.26 7.61 11.60
C PHE A 290 -5.80 8.33 12.85
N GLU A 291 -5.64 7.72 14.03
CA GLU A 291 -6.23 8.20 15.29
C GLU A 291 -5.17 8.68 16.27
N CYS A 292 -5.42 9.85 16.87
CA CYS A 292 -4.60 10.44 17.94
C CYS A 292 -3.09 10.42 17.64
N PRO A 293 -2.62 10.91 16.48
CA PRO A 293 -1.19 11.09 16.28
C PRO A 293 -0.63 12.05 17.35
N GLU A 294 0.57 11.78 17.87
CA GLU A 294 1.27 12.71 18.77
C GLU A 294 2.07 13.77 17.98
N LYS A 295 2.77 13.35 16.91
CA LYS A 295 3.52 14.23 16.01
C LYS A 295 2.83 14.40 14.65
N CYS A 296 2.69 13.30 13.92
CA CYS A 296 1.90 13.30 12.70
C CYS A 296 1.33 11.92 12.36
N SER A 297 0.21 11.89 11.64
CA SER A 297 -0.35 10.61 11.18
C SER A 297 0.54 9.98 10.13
N MET A 298 1.00 10.77 9.16
CA MET A 298 1.84 10.27 8.09
C MET A 298 2.97 11.25 7.74
N TYR A 299 4.18 10.71 7.54
CA TYR A 299 5.34 11.45 7.06
C TYR A 299 5.88 10.83 5.77
N GLY A 300 5.91 11.61 4.69
CA GLY A 300 6.46 11.22 3.40
C GLY A 300 7.83 11.82 3.15
N LEU A 301 8.83 10.95 2.90
CA LEU A 301 10.17 11.38 2.46
C LEU A 301 10.19 11.73 0.96
N PRO A 302 11.19 12.52 0.50
CA PRO A 302 11.29 12.98 -0.88
C PRO A 302 11.17 11.87 -1.93
N MET A 303 10.58 12.22 -3.08
CA MET A 303 10.33 11.32 -4.22
C MET A 303 9.33 10.18 -3.97
N GLY A 304 8.75 10.05 -2.78
CA GLY A 304 7.63 9.13 -2.55
C GLY A 304 6.39 9.50 -3.37
N LYS A 305 5.59 8.50 -3.74
CA LYS A 305 4.28 8.68 -4.39
C LYS A 305 3.18 8.17 -3.48
N LEU A 306 2.28 9.03 -3.07
CA LEU A 306 1.35 8.77 -1.99
C LEU A 306 -0.08 9.04 -2.43
N THR A 307 -0.96 8.06 -2.24
CA THR A 307 -2.38 8.19 -2.59
C THR A 307 -3.22 7.93 -1.34
N PHE A 308 -4.14 8.84 -1.03
CA PHE A 308 -5.08 8.70 0.07
C PHE A 308 -6.49 8.84 -0.47
N GLN A 309 -7.33 7.83 -0.26
CA GLN A 309 -8.71 7.82 -0.73
C GLN A 309 -9.64 7.47 0.43
N ARG A 310 -10.64 8.32 0.70
CA ARG A 310 -11.65 8.08 1.76
C ARG A 310 -11.05 7.79 3.14
N CYS A 311 -9.88 8.35 3.42
CA CYS A 311 -9.21 8.20 4.71
C CYS A 311 -9.70 9.23 5.73
N LEU A 312 -9.66 8.86 7.01
CA LEU A 312 -9.94 9.74 8.15
C LEU A 312 -8.66 10.01 8.93
N PHE A 313 -8.35 11.28 9.16
CA PHE A 313 -7.27 11.73 10.03
C PHE A 313 -7.89 12.49 11.20
N THR A 314 -7.72 11.99 12.42
CA THR A 314 -8.34 12.59 13.59
C THR A 314 -7.45 12.62 14.82
N GLY A 315 -7.44 13.75 15.53
CA GLY A 315 -6.82 13.85 16.85
C GLY A 315 -7.63 13.18 17.97
N ASN A 316 -8.88 12.77 17.69
CA ASN A 316 -9.76 12.13 18.66
C ASN A 316 -9.77 10.60 18.52
N PRO A 317 -9.82 9.85 19.63
CA PRO A 317 -9.90 8.40 19.56
C PRO A 317 -11.34 7.98 19.21
N ARG A 318 -11.55 7.23 18.11
CA ARG A 318 -12.88 6.62 17.87
C ARG A 318 -13.09 5.41 18.77
N THR A 319 -12.00 4.74 19.15
CA THR A 319 -12.00 3.51 19.94
C THR A 319 -12.53 3.66 21.38
N LEU A 320 -12.86 4.88 21.85
CA LEU A 320 -13.34 5.13 23.21
C LEU A 320 -14.56 6.08 23.34
N SER A 321 -15.26 6.47 22.27
CA SER A 321 -16.39 7.40 22.42
C SER A 321 -17.75 6.74 22.17
N SER A 322 -18.29 6.10 23.22
CA SER A 322 -19.72 6.23 23.46
C SER A 322 -19.94 7.60 24.10
N GLU A 323 -21.01 8.26 23.66
CA GLU A 323 -21.59 9.46 24.28
C GLU A 323 -21.03 10.84 23.90
N LYS A 324 -21.98 11.76 23.81
CA LYS A 324 -21.96 13.14 23.32
C LYS A 324 -21.11 14.12 24.16
N GLY A 325 -20.10 13.63 24.89
CA GLY A 325 -19.23 14.44 25.78
C GLY A 325 -17.86 14.81 25.19
N ALA A 326 -17.40 14.13 24.12
CA ALA A 326 -16.03 14.22 23.64
C ALA A 326 -15.63 15.56 22.96
N THR A 327 -16.60 16.41 22.58
CA THR A 327 -16.31 17.66 21.85
C THR A 327 -15.71 18.76 22.72
N ASP A 328 -15.99 18.79 24.03
CA ASP A 328 -15.42 19.79 24.95
C ASP A 328 -14.07 19.35 25.54
N GLU A 329 -13.85 18.05 25.77
CA GLU A 329 -12.54 17.54 26.21
C GLU A 329 -11.46 17.62 25.11
N ALA A 330 -11.85 17.43 23.84
CA ALA A 330 -10.95 17.60 22.69
C ALA A 330 -10.45 19.04 22.51
N ARG A 331 -11.21 20.04 22.98
CA ARG A 331 -10.77 21.44 22.99
C ARG A 331 -9.73 21.73 24.08
N THR A 332 -9.74 20.98 25.17
CA THR A 332 -8.77 21.14 26.27
C THR A 332 -7.42 20.47 25.97
N LEU A 333 -7.39 19.42 25.15
CA LEU A 333 -6.16 18.80 24.64
C LEU A 333 -5.93 19.25 23.20
N ARG A 334 -5.33 20.44 23.00
CA ARG A 334 -4.92 20.89 21.66
C ARG A 334 -3.87 19.92 21.11
N GLY A 335 -4.30 18.98 20.29
CA GLY A 335 -3.42 18.02 19.63
C GLY A 335 -2.42 18.77 18.76
N LYS A 336 -1.12 18.66 19.05
CA LYS A 336 -0.02 19.33 18.30
C LYS A 336 0.33 18.63 16.98
N ALA A 337 -0.59 17.82 16.50
CA ALA A 337 -0.29 16.84 15.49
C ALA A 337 -0.68 17.31 14.11
N VAL A 338 0.13 16.92 13.14
CA VAL A 338 -0.12 17.14 11.72
C VAL A 338 -0.78 15.89 11.13
N GLY A 339 -1.86 16.02 10.37
CA GLY A 339 -2.43 14.87 9.66
C GLY A 339 -1.43 14.32 8.64
N LEU A 340 -1.21 15.07 7.56
CA LEU A 340 -0.25 14.70 6.52
C LEU A 340 0.93 15.67 6.51
N HIS A 341 2.15 15.15 6.63
CA HIS A 341 3.39 15.92 6.49
C HIS A 341 4.21 15.35 5.32
N MET A 342 4.35 16.13 4.25
CA MET A 342 4.96 15.67 2.99
C MET A 342 6.12 16.55 2.59
N ASP A 343 7.29 15.95 2.39
CA ASP A 343 8.49 16.64 1.93
C ASP A 343 8.85 16.20 0.50
N SER A 344 8.59 17.06 -0.50
CA SER A 344 8.92 16.85 -1.92
C SER A 344 8.39 15.53 -2.51
N CYS A 345 7.21 15.10 -2.07
CA CYS A 345 6.52 13.91 -2.58
C CYS A 345 5.56 14.25 -3.74
N CYS A 346 5.16 13.22 -4.49
CA CYS A 346 3.97 13.26 -5.33
C CYS A 346 2.78 12.74 -4.51
N VAL A 347 1.74 13.53 -4.32
CA VAL A 347 0.65 13.23 -3.36
C VAL A 347 -0.71 13.48 -3.99
N THR A 348 -1.61 12.50 -3.87
CA THR A 348 -3.03 12.64 -4.23
C THR A 348 -3.88 12.33 -3.01
N VAL A 349 -4.71 13.27 -2.59
CA VAL A 349 -5.65 13.13 -1.47
C VAL A 349 -7.07 13.36 -2.00
N GLU A 350 -7.92 12.34 -1.92
CA GLU A 350 -9.29 12.39 -2.46
C GLU A 350 -10.32 11.88 -1.44
N ASP A 351 -11.43 12.62 -1.33
CA ASP A 351 -12.59 12.26 -0.49
C ASP A 351 -12.20 11.99 0.99
N CYS A 352 -11.13 12.61 1.48
CA CYS A 352 -10.61 12.42 2.83
C CYS A 352 -11.25 13.39 3.84
N GLN A 353 -11.21 13.01 5.12
CA GLN A 353 -11.63 13.88 6.22
C GLN A 353 -10.50 14.11 7.21
N PHE A 354 -10.34 15.36 7.64
CA PHE A 354 -9.37 15.80 8.64
C PHE A 354 -10.12 16.51 9.76
N LYS A 355 -9.91 16.09 11.01
CA LYS A 355 -10.63 16.66 12.15
C LYS A 355 -9.82 16.69 13.44
N ASP A 356 -9.94 17.74 14.24
CA ASP A 356 -9.40 17.80 15.60
C ASP A 356 -7.85 17.71 15.64
N LEU A 357 -7.17 18.35 14.69
CA LEU A 357 -5.69 18.35 14.54
C LEU A 357 -5.13 19.78 14.66
N GLU A 358 -3.82 19.94 14.88
CA GLU A 358 -3.17 21.27 14.78
C GLU A 358 -3.08 21.71 13.32
N THR A 359 -2.59 20.84 12.44
CA THR A 359 -2.56 21.10 11.00
C THR A 359 -3.09 19.90 10.24
N ALA A 360 -4.03 20.09 9.32
CA ALA A 360 -4.55 18.95 8.57
C ALA A 360 -3.53 18.44 7.54
N ILE A 361 -2.99 19.33 6.70
CA ILE A 361 -2.03 18.98 5.65
C ILE A 361 -0.90 20.02 5.60
N LEU A 362 0.34 19.55 5.74
CA LEU A 362 1.56 20.30 5.53
C LEU A 362 2.29 19.76 4.29
N LEU A 363 2.33 20.55 3.23
CA LEU A 363 3.05 20.25 2.00
C LEU A 363 4.29 21.13 1.90
N ARG A 364 5.47 20.50 1.88
CA ARG A 364 6.75 21.18 1.86
C ARG A 364 7.62 20.69 0.72
N GLY A 365 8.32 21.62 0.07
CA GLY A 365 9.19 21.32 -1.05
C GLY A 365 8.43 20.95 -2.33
N SER A 366 9.15 20.59 -3.38
CA SER A 366 8.58 20.39 -4.72
C SER A 366 9.12 19.11 -5.34
N HIS A 367 8.23 18.29 -5.91
CA HIS A 367 8.66 17.19 -6.76
C HIS A 367 9.31 17.74 -8.04
N PRO A 368 10.43 17.18 -8.54
CA PRO A 368 11.17 17.74 -9.67
C PRO A 368 10.33 17.96 -10.93
N ASP A 369 9.42 17.03 -11.20
CA ASP A 369 8.58 17.02 -12.40
C ASP A 369 7.28 17.85 -12.25
N ALA A 370 7.11 18.55 -11.13
CA ALA A 370 5.88 19.27 -10.85
C ALA A 370 5.75 20.54 -11.70
N THR A 371 4.63 20.67 -12.40
CA THR A 371 4.29 21.87 -13.19
C THR A 371 2.83 22.25 -13.00
N ALA A 372 2.41 23.39 -13.57
CA ALA A 372 1.01 23.78 -13.60
C ALA A 372 0.13 22.80 -14.41
N GLU A 373 0.67 22.14 -15.43
CA GLU A 373 -0.07 21.19 -16.28
C GLU A 373 -0.10 19.78 -15.68
N LYS A 374 0.97 19.42 -14.96
CA LYS A 374 1.15 18.15 -14.26
C LYS A 374 1.37 18.43 -12.78
N PRO A 375 0.29 18.71 -12.01
CA PRO A 375 0.43 18.93 -10.58
C PRO A 375 0.97 17.67 -9.91
N ALA A 376 1.96 17.84 -9.04
CA ALA A 376 2.50 16.74 -8.25
C ALA A 376 1.74 16.55 -6.93
N MET A 377 1.01 17.57 -6.48
CA MET A 377 0.25 17.52 -5.22
C MET A 377 -1.19 17.92 -5.51
N VAL A 378 -2.12 17.00 -5.29
CA VAL A 378 -3.56 17.19 -5.57
C VAL A 378 -4.35 16.87 -4.30
N VAL A 379 -5.17 17.81 -3.84
CA VAL A 379 -6.09 17.62 -2.72
C VAL A 379 -7.50 17.96 -3.21
N GLN A 380 -8.37 16.97 -3.25
CA GLN A 380 -9.70 17.12 -3.83
C GLN A 380 -10.82 16.53 -2.97
N LYS A 381 -11.97 17.22 -2.96
CA LYS A 381 -13.21 16.77 -2.28
C LYS A 381 -13.02 16.42 -0.79
N CYS A 382 -12.02 17.01 -0.15
CA CYS A 382 -11.74 16.73 1.26
C CYS A 382 -12.55 17.63 2.18
N LYS A 383 -12.90 17.12 3.36
CA LYS A 383 -13.50 17.89 4.46
C LYS A 383 -12.46 18.13 5.56
N VAL A 384 -12.22 19.38 5.90
CA VAL A 384 -11.27 19.81 6.93
C VAL A 384 -12.04 20.61 7.98
N GLU A 385 -12.15 20.08 9.19
CA GLU A 385 -13.04 20.60 10.23
C GLU A 385 -12.36 20.65 11.60
N ASN A 386 -12.65 21.68 12.41
CA ASN A 386 -12.15 21.81 13.78
C ASN A 386 -10.62 21.65 13.88
N ILE A 387 -9.89 22.52 13.19
CA ILE A 387 -8.42 22.51 13.14
C ILE A 387 -7.89 23.64 14.03
N PHE A 388 -7.04 23.31 15.00
CA PHE A 388 -6.55 24.26 16.01
C PHE A 388 -5.44 25.20 15.50
N GLY A 389 -4.87 24.89 14.33
CA GLY A 389 -3.90 25.71 13.62
C GLY A 389 -4.41 26.03 12.21
N SER A 390 -3.71 25.51 11.21
CA SER A 390 -4.01 25.76 9.80
C SER A 390 -4.56 24.51 9.10
N GLY A 391 -5.57 24.67 8.25
CA GLY A 391 -6.09 23.57 7.43
C GLY A 391 -4.99 23.02 6.50
N ILE A 392 -4.56 23.81 5.52
CA ILE A 392 -3.47 23.44 4.62
C ILE A 392 -2.35 24.48 4.68
N VAL A 393 -1.11 24.03 4.84
CA VAL A 393 0.10 24.86 4.76
C VAL A 393 0.91 24.44 3.53
N LEU A 394 1.24 25.41 2.69
CA LEU A 394 2.05 25.24 1.47
C LEU A 394 3.37 25.98 1.60
N GLU A 395 4.48 25.24 1.73
CA GLU A 395 5.81 25.80 1.94
C GLU A 395 6.81 25.35 0.86
N ASN A 396 7.26 26.29 0.03
CA ASN A 396 8.23 26.05 -1.05
C ASN A 396 7.77 24.98 -2.06
N VAL A 397 6.48 25.01 -2.41
CA VAL A 397 5.83 24.03 -3.30
C VAL A 397 5.74 24.49 -4.76
N ARG A 398 5.59 23.53 -5.68
CA ARG A 398 5.32 23.77 -7.10
C ARG A 398 4.33 22.74 -7.63
N GLY A 399 3.40 23.19 -8.47
CA GLY A 399 2.42 22.30 -9.12
C GLY A 399 1.46 21.68 -8.11
N VAL A 400 0.71 22.54 -7.41
CA VAL A 400 -0.27 22.12 -6.39
C VAL A 400 -1.69 22.44 -6.86
N GLU A 401 -2.61 21.51 -6.66
CA GLU A 401 -4.02 21.67 -6.98
C GLU A 401 -4.90 21.38 -5.78
N LEU A 402 -5.69 22.37 -5.35
CA LEU A 402 -6.69 22.24 -4.30
C LEU A 402 -8.08 22.47 -4.91
N MET A 403 -8.92 21.44 -4.91
CA MET A 403 -10.23 21.54 -5.57
C MET A 403 -11.40 20.95 -4.79
N LYS A 404 -12.54 21.65 -4.77
CA LYS A 404 -13.79 21.15 -4.16
C LYS A 404 -13.66 20.73 -2.69
N ASN A 405 -12.70 21.31 -1.96
CA ASN A 405 -12.53 21.02 -0.54
C ASN A 405 -13.42 21.95 0.31
N GLU A 406 -13.81 21.48 1.49
CA GLU A 406 -14.57 22.23 2.47
C GLU A 406 -13.73 22.43 3.73
N PHE A 407 -13.55 23.69 4.13
CA PHE A 407 -12.80 24.09 5.31
C PHE A 407 -13.74 24.78 6.30
N ALA A 408 -13.89 24.20 7.48
CA ALA A 408 -14.73 24.71 8.55
C ALA A 408 -13.94 24.76 9.87
N GLN A 409 -14.19 25.78 10.69
CA GLN A 409 -13.66 25.84 12.07
C GLN A 409 -12.13 25.65 12.13
N CYS A 410 -11.37 26.33 11.28
CA CYS A 410 -9.92 26.46 11.44
C CYS A 410 -9.63 27.70 12.30
N ASP A 411 -8.87 27.54 13.39
CA ASP A 411 -8.59 28.61 14.37
C ASP A 411 -7.68 29.70 13.80
N TYR A 412 -6.74 29.37 12.90
CA TYR A 412 -5.86 30.34 12.25
C TYR A 412 -6.22 30.55 10.78
N TYR A 413 -5.85 29.63 9.90
CA TYR A 413 -6.07 29.76 8.45
C TYR A 413 -6.63 28.47 7.87
N SER A 414 -7.64 28.55 7.00
CA SER A 414 -8.04 27.41 6.16
C SER A 414 -6.92 27.02 5.19
N LEU A 415 -6.21 28.00 4.65
CA LEU A 415 -5.13 27.83 3.70
C LEU A 415 -4.05 28.90 3.95
N ASP A 416 -2.80 28.46 4.10
CA ASP A 416 -1.63 29.31 4.25
C ASP A 416 -0.59 29.01 3.17
N CYS A 417 -0.48 29.91 2.20
CA CYS A 417 0.49 29.84 1.11
C CYS A 417 1.73 30.67 1.46
N VAL A 418 2.76 30.02 2.01
CA VAL A 418 4.00 30.67 2.48
C VAL A 418 4.92 31.01 1.31
N LYS A 419 5.19 30.03 0.45
CA LYS A 419 6.08 30.18 -0.71
C LYS A 419 5.75 29.12 -1.75
N GLY A 420 5.76 29.47 -3.03
CA GLY A 420 5.59 28.48 -4.10
C GLY A 420 5.13 29.07 -5.42
N LYS A 421 5.06 28.23 -6.45
CA LYS A 421 4.58 28.58 -7.79
C LYS A 421 3.58 27.55 -8.31
N ASP A 422 2.84 27.91 -9.36
CA ASP A 422 1.93 26.99 -10.03
C ASP A 422 0.89 26.38 -9.07
N ILE A 423 0.37 27.17 -8.12
CA ILE A 423 -0.63 26.75 -7.14
C ILE A 423 -2.02 27.13 -7.66
N ARG A 424 -2.91 26.14 -7.83
CA ARG A 424 -4.29 26.30 -8.27
C ARG A 424 -5.25 25.95 -7.15
N VAL A 425 -6.17 26.85 -6.85
CA VAL A 425 -7.16 26.69 -5.78
C VAL A 425 -8.53 27.02 -6.36
N PHE A 426 -9.35 26.02 -6.65
CA PHE A 426 -10.63 26.24 -7.31
C PHE A 426 -11.82 25.48 -6.72
N GLN A 427 -12.99 26.11 -6.73
CA GLN A 427 -14.26 25.53 -6.24
C GLN A 427 -14.21 25.06 -4.77
N ASN A 428 -13.33 25.61 -3.94
CA ASN A 428 -13.28 25.30 -2.51
C ASN A 428 -14.25 26.18 -1.72
N THR A 429 -14.69 25.70 -0.56
CA THR A 429 -15.48 26.46 0.42
C THR A 429 -14.62 26.72 1.65
N PHE A 430 -14.31 27.99 1.91
CA PHE A 430 -13.53 28.44 3.06
C PHE A 430 -14.44 29.16 4.05
N LEU A 431 -14.62 28.61 5.25
CA LEU A 431 -15.36 29.28 6.33
C LEU A 431 -14.43 29.98 7.34
N SER A 432 -13.11 29.75 7.23
CA SER A 432 -12.05 30.47 7.97
C SER A 432 -11.10 31.19 7.00
N GLU A 433 -10.22 32.06 7.52
CA GLU A 433 -9.33 32.94 6.74
C GLU A 433 -8.38 32.20 5.78
N VAL A 434 -7.93 32.89 4.73
CA VAL A 434 -6.92 32.40 3.77
C VAL A 434 -5.79 33.40 3.67
N ARG A 435 -4.54 32.93 3.82
CA ARG A 435 -3.32 33.74 3.75
C ARG A 435 -2.47 33.38 2.53
N VAL A 436 -2.04 34.40 1.79
CA VAL A 436 -1.09 34.27 0.67
C VAL A 436 0.05 35.27 0.89
N GLN A 437 1.26 34.76 1.06
CA GLN A 437 2.45 35.58 1.31
C GLN A 437 3.14 36.02 0.01
N ARG A 438 4.01 37.03 0.10
CA ARG A 438 4.67 37.71 -1.04
C ARG A 438 5.36 36.77 -2.04
N HIS A 439 5.85 35.62 -1.60
CA HIS A 439 6.61 34.67 -2.44
C HIS A 439 5.77 33.48 -2.93
N ALA A 440 4.45 33.53 -2.76
CA ALA A 440 3.53 32.51 -3.26
C ALA A 440 2.76 33.02 -4.50
N HIS A 441 2.82 32.27 -5.60
CA HIS A 441 2.04 32.54 -6.81
C HIS A 441 0.85 31.59 -6.89
N VAL A 442 -0.33 32.11 -6.51
CA VAL A 442 -1.56 31.34 -6.34
C VAL A 442 -2.65 31.86 -7.28
N LYS A 443 -3.37 30.95 -7.94
CA LYS A 443 -4.59 31.23 -8.71
C LYS A 443 -5.82 30.76 -7.92
N LEU A 444 -6.61 31.71 -7.42
CA LEU A 444 -7.87 31.45 -6.70
C LEU A 444 -9.05 31.64 -7.67
N MET A 445 -9.84 30.60 -7.93
CA MET A 445 -10.96 30.64 -8.90
C MET A 445 -12.23 29.98 -8.37
N HIS A 446 -13.38 30.64 -8.49
CA HIS A 446 -14.69 30.08 -8.09
C HIS A 446 -14.77 29.54 -6.63
N ASN A 447 -13.97 30.08 -5.72
CA ASN A 447 -14.03 29.70 -4.31
C ASN A 447 -15.15 30.46 -3.59
N ARG A 448 -15.79 29.81 -2.62
CA ARG A 448 -16.78 30.43 -1.72
C ARG A 448 -16.08 30.77 -0.41
N SER A 449 -16.27 31.99 0.07
CA SER A 449 -15.74 32.43 1.38
C SER A 449 -16.91 32.79 2.29
N GLY A 450 -17.00 32.14 3.46
CA GLY A 450 -17.97 32.47 4.51
C GLY A 450 -17.55 33.66 5.37
N THR A 451 -16.28 34.07 5.29
CA THR A 451 -15.70 35.22 5.99
C THR A 451 -15.03 36.17 4.98
N VAL A 452 -14.93 37.46 5.32
CA VAL A 452 -14.21 38.44 4.51
C VAL A 452 -12.71 38.15 4.66
N PRO A 453 -11.95 37.90 3.58
CA PRO A 453 -10.51 37.68 3.69
C PRO A 453 -9.83 39.00 4.09
N LEU A 454 -9.50 39.15 5.37
CA LEU A 454 -8.68 40.24 5.94
C LEU A 454 -7.49 39.52 6.62
N ALA A 455 -6.21 39.82 6.38
CA ALA A 455 -5.61 41.11 6.04
C ALA A 455 -4.76 41.07 4.75
N LEU A 456 -5.24 41.79 3.74
CA LEU A 456 -4.44 42.39 2.69
C LEU A 456 -3.46 43.39 3.32
N LYS A 457 -2.20 43.00 3.55
CA LYS A 457 -1.13 43.98 3.76
C LYS A 457 0.13 43.82 2.91
N GLU A 458 0.28 42.78 2.07
CA GLU A 458 1.58 42.61 1.39
C GLU A 458 1.60 42.18 -0.10
N VAL A 459 0.48 42.13 -0.83
CA VAL A 459 0.56 41.92 -2.30
C VAL A 459 -0.60 42.58 -3.05
N ASP A 460 -0.29 43.41 -4.05
CA ASP A 460 -1.24 43.85 -5.08
C ASP A 460 -1.70 42.63 -5.89
N ASN A 461 -3.01 42.37 -5.89
CA ASN A 461 -3.61 41.18 -6.50
C ASN A 461 -4.01 41.43 -7.97
N PRO A 462 -3.36 40.81 -8.97
CA PRO A 462 -3.73 40.99 -10.37
C PRO A 462 -4.95 40.15 -10.82
N ASN A 463 -5.54 39.31 -9.97
CA ASN A 463 -6.57 38.32 -10.35
C ASN A 463 -7.98 38.60 -9.80
N TRP A 464 -8.28 39.81 -9.33
CA TRP A 464 -9.67 40.26 -9.13
C TRP A 464 -10.25 40.80 -10.43
N GLN A 465 -10.26 40.00 -11.51
CA GLN A 465 -11.17 40.31 -12.62
C GLN A 465 -12.58 39.84 -12.22
N PRO A 466 -13.55 40.73 -12.00
CA PRO A 466 -14.94 40.32 -11.98
C PRO A 466 -15.28 39.90 -13.40
N VAL A 467 -15.72 38.66 -13.58
CA VAL A 467 -16.43 38.26 -14.81
C VAL A 467 -17.91 38.33 -14.46
N TYR A 468 -18.62 39.20 -15.18
CA TYR A 468 -20.06 39.50 -15.04
C TYR A 468 -20.95 38.26 -15.17
#